data_AF-A0A4Q1CNC3-F1
#
_entry.id   AF-A0A4Q1CNC3-F1
#
_cell.length_a   1.000
_cell.length_b   1.000
_cell.length_c   1.000
_cell.angle_alpha   90.00
_cell.angle_beta   90.00
_cell.angle_gamma   90.00
#
_symmetry.space_group_name_H-M   'P 1'
#
loop_
_entity.id
_entity.type
_entity.pdbx_description
1 polymer ?
#
loop_
_entity_poly.entity_id
_entity_poly.type
_entity_poly.pdbx_seq_one_letter_code
_entity_poly.pdbx_strand_id
1 'polypeptide(L)'
;MTKQKKILIVGGLLLLGQLIIFSDYISPFHWGHLKVSGLACTCPDETVEGGQLYLKNITPDSLKKYNLDYSEIYVTERPSTNIDPMGVDLYIIEGRVIGKDRVSEGDPWNPKFRVDKWREVDILKDWRIKGLFFLQLVIWLILLRLAKNKNGA
;
A
#
# COMPACT_ATOMS: atom_id res chain seq x y z
N MET A 1 -30.38 -1.78 -27.49
CA MET A 1 -29.29 -2.43 -26.73
C MET A 1 -29.78 -3.78 -26.18
N THR A 2 -29.15 -4.89 -26.54
CA THR A 2 -29.57 -6.24 -26.08
C THR A 2 -29.32 -6.43 -24.58
N LYS A 3 -30.10 -7.29 -23.92
CA LYS A 3 -29.97 -7.59 -22.48
C LYS A 3 -28.53 -8.00 -22.11
N GLN A 4 -27.86 -8.75 -22.98
CA GLN A 4 -26.45 -9.14 -22.83
C GLN A 4 -25.49 -7.95 -22.86
N LYS A 5 -25.66 -7.00 -23.79
CA LYS A 5 -24.84 -5.78 -23.82
C LYS A 5 -25.00 -4.95 -22.55
N LYS A 6 -26.21 -4.87 -21.98
CA LYS A 6 -26.44 -4.19 -20.69
C LYS A 6 -25.65 -4.83 -19.55
N ILE A 7 -25.69 -6.17 -19.45
CA ILE A 7 -24.99 -6.92 -18.40
C ILE A 7 -23.47 -6.70 -18.49
N LEU A 8 -22.89 -6.73 -19.70
CA LEU A 8 -21.47 -6.50 -19.88
C LEU A 8 -21.04 -5.09 -19.48
N ILE A 9 -21.82 -4.07 -19.86
CA ILE A 9 -21.54 -2.66 -19.50
C ILE A 9 -21.63 -2.49 -17.98
N VAL A 10 -22.71 -2.95 -17.35
CA VAL A 10 -22.90 -2.84 -15.90
C VAL A 10 -21.81 -3.59 -15.14
N GLY A 11 -21.46 -4.82 -15.57
CA GLY A 11 -20.38 -5.59 -14.97
C GLY A 11 -19.01 -4.92 -15.12
N GLY A 12 -18.74 -4.31 -16.28
CA GLY A 12 -17.50 -3.56 -16.51
C GLY A 12 -17.41 -2.33 -15.61
N LEU A 13 -18.50 -1.55 -15.50
CA LEU A 13 -18.57 -0.40 -14.59
C LEU A 13 -18.41 -0.80 -13.12
N LEU A 14 -18.98 -1.94 -12.72
CA LEU A 14 -18.86 -2.45 -11.36
C LEU A 14 -17.40 -2.83 -11.03
N LEU A 15 -16.72 -3.56 -11.93
CA LEU A 15 -15.29 -3.88 -11.79
C LEU A 15 -14.43 -2.61 -11.72
N LEU A 16 -14.76 -1.60 -12.54
CA LEU A 16 -14.05 -0.32 -12.54
C LEU A 16 -14.26 0.44 -11.23
N GLY A 17 -15.48 0.47 -10.71
CA GLY A 17 -15.80 1.05 -9.41
C GLY A 17 -15.08 0.34 -8.26
N GLN A 18 -14.99 -0.99 -8.30
CA GLN A 18 -14.22 -1.76 -7.33
C GLN A 18 -12.72 -1.44 -7.39
N LEU A 19 -12.14 -1.28 -8.57
CA LEU A 19 -10.74 -0.88 -8.72
C LEU A 19 -10.45 0.48 -8.08
N ILE A 20 -11.39 1.43 -8.16
CA ILE A 20 -11.25 2.76 -7.57
C ILE A 20 -11.41 2.70 -6.05
N ILE A 21 -12.45 2.02 -5.56
CA ILE A 21 -12.76 1.98 -4.11
C ILE A 21 -11.77 1.12 -3.34
N PHE A 22 -11.33 0.03 -3.95
CA PHE A 22 -10.42 -0.94 -3.34
C PHE A 22 -9.03 -0.90 -3.99
N SER A 23 -8.62 0.24 -4.55
CA SER A 23 -7.29 0.42 -5.16
C SER A 23 -6.17 -0.04 -4.23
N ASP A 24 -6.30 0.31 -2.96
CA ASP A 24 -5.31 0.05 -1.91
C ASP A 24 -5.25 -1.43 -1.53
N TYR A 25 -6.31 -2.19 -1.85
CA TYR A 25 -6.39 -3.63 -1.62
C TYR A 25 -6.06 -4.44 -2.86
N ILE A 26 -6.37 -3.94 -4.07
CA ILE A 26 -6.27 -4.71 -5.31
C ILE A 26 -4.91 -4.48 -6.00
N SER A 27 -4.35 -3.27 -5.88
CA SER A 27 -3.10 -2.93 -6.59
C SER A 27 -1.95 -3.84 -6.11
N PRO A 28 -1.28 -4.57 -7.02
CA PRO A 28 -0.03 -5.26 -6.69
C PRO A 28 1.14 -4.27 -6.57
N PHE A 29 0.93 -3.04 -7.05
CA PHE A 29 1.91 -1.96 -7.07
C PHE A 29 1.50 -0.91 -6.04
N HIS A 30 1.97 -1.05 -4.81
CA HIS A 30 1.89 0.00 -3.79
C HIS A 30 2.94 1.09 -4.08
N TRP A 31 2.88 1.70 -5.26
CA TRP A 31 3.69 2.87 -5.57
C TRP A 31 3.14 4.04 -4.76
N GLY A 32 3.94 4.58 -3.84
CA GLY A 32 3.50 5.69 -3.00
C GLY A 32 3.40 5.38 -1.51
N HIS A 33 3.63 4.14 -1.08
CA HIS A 33 3.46 3.75 0.31
C HIS A 33 4.68 3.05 0.88
N LEU A 34 4.84 3.13 2.19
CA LEU A 34 5.82 2.34 2.95
C LEU A 34 5.08 1.28 3.73
N LYS A 35 5.53 0.04 3.61
CA LYS A 35 5.10 -1.04 4.49
C LYS A 35 6.11 -1.07 5.64
N VAL A 36 5.61 -0.85 6.85
CA VAL A 36 6.42 -0.76 8.05
C VAL A 36 5.93 -1.73 9.12
N SER A 37 6.84 -2.17 9.96
CA SER A 37 6.55 -2.87 11.20
C SER A 37 7.08 -2.01 12.33
N GLY A 38 6.25 -1.76 13.33
CA GLY A 38 6.69 -0.97 14.48
C GLY A 38 7.65 -1.77 15.34
N LEU A 39 8.47 -1.03 16.09
CA LEU A 39 9.38 -1.60 17.05
C LEU A 39 8.97 -1.16 18.45
N ALA A 40 8.73 -2.14 19.32
CA ALA A 40 8.37 -1.93 20.71
C ALA A 40 9.49 -1.20 21.44
N CYS A 41 9.22 0.01 21.93
CA CYS A 41 10.12 0.75 22.82
C CYS A 41 11.56 0.98 22.28
N THR A 42 11.77 0.97 20.97
CA THR A 42 13.09 1.28 20.38
C THR A 42 13.10 2.61 19.63
N CYS A 43 14.33 3.11 19.44
CA CYS A 43 14.69 4.15 18.49
C CYS A 43 15.66 3.48 17.50
N PRO A 44 15.45 3.54 16.18
CA PRO A 44 14.30 4.14 15.46
C PRO A 44 12.94 3.47 15.72
N ASP A 45 11.88 4.17 15.32
CA ASP A 45 10.49 3.84 15.67
C ASP A 45 9.93 2.65 14.88
N GLU A 46 10.32 2.53 13.60
CA GLU A 46 9.71 1.60 12.65
C GLU A 46 10.77 0.98 11.72
N THR A 47 10.61 -0.31 11.39
CA THR A 47 11.37 -1.01 10.34
C THR A 47 10.64 -0.91 9.01
N VAL A 48 11.38 -0.65 7.92
CA VAL A 48 10.85 -0.59 6.55
C VAL A 48 10.90 -1.98 5.91
N GLU A 49 9.82 -2.73 6.07
CA GLU A 49 9.57 -4.05 5.47
C GLU A 49 9.40 -3.98 3.94
N GLY A 50 8.94 -2.84 3.42
CA GLY A 50 8.75 -2.62 1.99
C GLY A 50 8.66 -1.16 1.60
N GLY A 51 9.15 -0.83 0.41
CA GLY A 51 9.12 0.54 -0.11
C GLY A 51 10.40 1.35 0.10
N GLN A 52 11.53 0.72 0.43
CA GLN A 52 12.83 1.40 0.63
C GLN A 52 13.27 2.22 -0.60
N LEU A 53 13.06 1.70 -1.81
CA LEU A 53 13.33 2.44 -3.05
C LEU A 53 12.43 3.68 -3.19
N TYR A 54 11.16 3.56 -2.80
CA TYR A 54 10.23 4.68 -2.77
C TYR A 54 10.67 5.73 -1.74
N LEU A 55 11.02 5.30 -0.52
CA LEU A 55 11.55 6.18 0.53
C LEU A 55 12.78 6.95 0.05
N LYS A 56 13.75 6.26 -0.57
CA LYS A 56 14.95 6.89 -1.14
C LYS A 56 14.61 7.90 -2.24
N ASN A 57 13.60 7.61 -3.06
CA ASN A 57 13.17 8.48 -4.14
C ASN A 57 12.54 9.77 -3.62
N ILE A 58 11.64 9.68 -2.64
CA ILE A 58 10.95 10.85 -2.07
C ILE A 58 11.80 11.64 -1.08
N THR A 59 12.97 11.11 -0.69
CA THR A 59 13.89 11.81 0.21
C THR A 59 14.45 13.06 -0.49
N PRO A 60 14.35 14.25 0.11
CA PRO A 60 14.92 15.47 -0.44
C PRO A 60 16.42 15.35 -0.72
N ASP A 61 16.91 15.92 -1.82
CA ASP A 61 18.33 15.87 -2.19
C ASP A 61 19.25 16.51 -1.13
N SER A 62 18.72 17.50 -0.38
CA SER A 62 19.41 18.10 0.77
C SER A 62 19.73 17.11 1.89
N LEU A 63 18.98 16.01 1.98
CA LEU A 63 19.18 14.93 2.96
C LEU A 63 19.97 13.76 2.37
N LYS A 64 19.95 13.54 1.05
CA LYS A 64 20.69 12.45 0.38
C LYS A 64 22.22 12.56 0.52
N LYS A 65 22.73 13.74 0.87
CA LYS A 65 24.16 13.95 1.18
C LYS A 65 24.61 13.24 2.47
N TYR A 66 23.67 12.86 3.34
CA TYR A 66 23.96 12.06 4.53
C TYR A 66 23.89 10.57 4.18
N ASN A 67 24.74 9.76 4.83
CA ASN A 67 24.66 8.31 4.73
C ASN A 67 23.43 7.82 5.52
N LEU A 68 22.27 7.89 4.88
CA LEU A 68 20.99 7.50 5.45
C LEU A 68 20.77 6.00 5.34
N ASP A 69 20.45 5.37 6.46
CA ASP A 69 19.91 4.02 6.50
C ASP A 69 18.40 4.07 6.23
N TYR A 70 17.98 3.49 5.11
CA TYR A 70 16.58 3.44 4.68
C TYR A 70 15.86 2.17 5.14
N SER A 71 16.52 1.30 5.92
CA SER A 71 15.91 0.10 6.49
C SER A 71 15.05 0.42 7.72
N GLU A 72 15.26 1.56 8.36
CA GLU A 72 14.52 1.99 9.54
C GLU A 72 14.20 3.49 9.46
N ILE A 73 13.13 3.93 10.11
CA ILE A 73 12.68 5.32 10.12
C ILE A 73 12.24 5.78 11.50
N TYR A 74 12.37 7.09 11.74
CA TYR A 74 11.68 7.78 12.82
C TYR A 74 10.35 8.31 12.32
N VAL A 75 9.27 8.15 13.08
CA VAL A 75 7.95 8.68 12.72
C VAL A 75 7.53 9.79 13.68
N THR A 76 6.92 10.85 13.15
CA THR A 76 6.45 11.96 14.00
C THR A 76 5.28 11.56 14.90
N GLU A 77 4.46 10.63 14.43
CA GLU A 77 3.28 10.13 15.12
C GLU A 77 3.13 8.66 14.75
N ARG A 78 3.13 7.80 15.77
CA ARG A 78 2.91 6.37 15.58
C ARG A 78 1.42 6.12 15.33
N PRO A 79 1.05 5.25 14.38
CA PRO A 79 -0.31 4.75 14.26
C PRO A 79 -0.85 4.28 15.62
N SER A 80 -1.91 4.91 16.12
CA SER A 80 -2.54 4.47 17.36
C SER A 80 -3.50 3.33 17.07
N THR A 81 -3.16 2.11 17.43
CA THR A 81 -4.13 1.00 17.49
C THR A 81 -4.46 0.67 18.94
N ASN A 82 -5.72 0.31 19.20
CA ASN A 82 -6.15 -0.15 20.53
C ASN A 82 -5.67 -1.58 20.84
N ILE A 83 -5.09 -2.27 19.87
CA ILE A 83 -4.85 -3.72 19.90
C ILE A 83 -3.34 -4.04 19.98
N ASP A 84 -2.47 -3.09 19.63
CA ASP A 84 -1.03 -3.30 19.60
C ASP A 84 -0.26 -2.23 20.39
N PRO A 85 -0.30 -2.32 21.73
CA PRO A 85 0.46 -1.43 22.60
C PRO A 85 1.98 -1.64 22.50
N MET A 86 2.42 -2.71 21.82
CA MET A 86 3.83 -3.04 21.60
C MET A 86 4.33 -2.63 20.22
N GLY A 87 3.45 -2.25 19.28
CA GLY A 87 3.83 -1.80 17.95
C GLY A 87 4.32 -2.91 17.02
N VAL A 88 4.04 -4.19 17.23
CA VAL A 88 4.57 -5.29 16.39
C VAL A 88 3.81 -5.45 15.06
N ASP A 89 2.66 -4.81 14.90
CA ASP A 89 1.81 -5.02 13.73
C ASP A 89 2.39 -4.36 12.46
N LEU A 90 1.95 -4.92 11.33
CA LEU A 90 2.30 -4.45 10.01
C LEU A 90 1.34 -3.34 9.57
N TYR A 91 1.90 -2.20 9.20
CA TYR A 91 1.16 -1.04 8.73
C TYR A 91 1.62 -0.60 7.35
N ILE A 92 0.71 0.02 6.61
CA ILE A 92 1.05 0.81 5.43
C ILE A 92 0.90 2.28 5.81
N ILE A 93 1.97 3.05 5.62
CA ILE A 93 2.01 4.49 5.89
C ILE A 93 2.25 5.29 4.60
N GLU A 94 1.63 6.47 4.56
CA GLU A 94 1.84 7.50 3.53
C GLU A 94 2.31 8.78 4.20
N GLY A 95 3.12 9.54 3.48
CA GLY A 95 3.59 10.83 3.95
C GLY A 95 4.89 11.25 3.29
N ARG A 96 5.74 11.93 4.05
CA ARG A 96 6.95 12.58 3.51
C ARG A 96 8.12 12.56 4.48
N VAL A 97 9.33 12.52 3.93
CA VAL A 97 10.56 12.70 4.70
C VAL A 97 10.71 14.17 5.06
N ILE A 98 10.74 14.46 6.35
CA ILE A 98 10.85 15.82 6.90
C ILE A 98 12.24 16.13 7.47
N GLY A 99 13.09 15.11 7.64
CA GLY A 99 14.40 15.28 8.23
C GLY A 99 15.16 13.97 8.37
N LYS A 100 16.10 13.98 9.30
CA LYS A 100 16.89 12.82 9.71
C LYS A 100 17.07 12.84 11.23
N ASP A 101 17.17 11.67 11.83
CA ASP A 101 17.46 11.49 13.25
C ASP A 101 18.45 10.35 13.44
N ARG A 102 19.01 10.21 14.65
CA ARG A 102 19.88 9.10 15.03
C ARG A 102 19.77 8.85 16.53
N VAL A 103 20.00 7.60 16.95
CA VAL A 103 19.87 7.20 18.36
C VAL A 103 20.93 7.88 19.22
N SER A 104 22.19 7.78 18.79
CA SER A 104 23.33 8.36 19.49
C SER A 104 24.37 8.94 18.53
N GLU A 105 25.36 9.61 19.10
CA GLU A 105 26.46 10.15 18.33
C GLU A 105 27.39 9.03 17.85
N GLY A 106 27.46 8.85 16.53
CA GLY A 106 28.24 7.77 15.88
C GLY A 106 27.37 6.80 15.10
N ASP A 107 26.08 6.73 15.42
CA ASP A 107 25.13 5.87 14.70
C ASP A 107 24.81 6.39 13.29
N PRO A 108 24.39 5.48 12.38
CA PRO A 108 23.85 5.87 11.09
C PRO A 108 22.70 6.87 11.22
N TRP A 109 22.54 7.73 10.21
CA TRP A 109 21.36 8.59 10.14
C TRP A 109 20.18 7.78 9.61
N ASN A 110 19.01 7.91 10.22
CA ASN A 110 17.78 7.35 9.67
C ASN A 110 16.86 8.50 9.19
N PRO A 111 16.06 8.29 8.14
CA PRO A 111 15.04 9.25 7.73
C PRO A 111 14.02 9.52 8.85
N LYS A 112 13.67 10.79 9.01
CA LYS A 112 12.53 11.21 9.83
C LYS A 112 11.34 11.43 8.92
N PHE A 113 10.30 10.63 9.12
CA PHE A 113 9.12 10.54 8.30
C PHE A 113 7.91 11.13 9.02
N ARG A 114 7.18 12.00 8.34
CA ARG A 114 5.88 12.48 8.81
C ARG A 114 4.80 11.61 8.20
N VAL A 115 4.05 10.92 9.05
CA VAL A 115 2.90 10.11 8.65
C VAL A 115 1.70 11.04 8.44
N ASP A 116 1.15 11.04 7.24
CA ASP A 116 -0.07 11.78 6.90
C ASP A 116 -1.30 10.85 6.86
N LYS A 117 -1.11 9.59 6.46
CA LYS A 117 -2.13 8.54 6.53
C LYS A 117 -1.50 7.21 6.89
N TRP A 118 -2.28 6.35 7.52
CA TRP A 118 -1.88 4.98 7.81
C TRP A 118 -3.07 4.03 7.72
N ARG A 119 -2.77 2.75 7.49
CA ARG A 119 -3.72 1.65 7.61
C ARG A 119 -3.04 0.39 8.10
N GLU A 120 -3.76 -0.41 8.87
CA GLU A 120 -3.32 -1.74 9.27
C GLU A 120 -3.34 -2.72 8.09
N VAL A 121 -2.36 -3.62 8.04
CA VAL A 121 -2.29 -4.68 7.03
C VAL A 121 -3.00 -5.92 7.54
N ASP A 122 -4.30 -6.04 7.23
CA ASP A 122 -5.04 -7.28 7.41
C ASP A 122 -4.81 -8.19 6.20
N ILE A 123 -3.83 -9.10 6.33
CA ILE A 123 -3.45 -10.04 5.28
C ILE A 123 -4.66 -10.87 4.82
N LEU A 124 -5.51 -11.33 5.74
CA LEU A 124 -6.64 -12.19 5.41
C LEU A 124 -7.69 -11.44 4.59
N LYS A 125 -8.00 -10.19 4.99
CA LYS A 125 -8.92 -9.32 4.29
C LYS A 125 -8.37 -8.90 2.92
N ASP A 126 -7.09 -8.57 2.82
CA ASP A 126 -6.41 -8.23 1.57
C ASP A 126 -6.52 -9.38 0.55
N TRP A 127 -6.18 -10.60 0.97
CA TRP A 127 -6.28 -11.78 0.11
C TRP A 127 -7.72 -12.08 -0.31
N ARG A 128 -8.69 -11.93 0.60
CA ARG A 128 -10.11 -12.13 0.30
C ARG A 128 -10.63 -11.12 -0.74
N ILE A 129 -10.30 -9.84 -0.58
CA ILE A 129 -10.73 -8.79 -1.52
C ILE A 129 -10.11 -9.01 -2.90
N LYS A 130 -8.79 -9.27 -2.96
CA LYS A 130 -8.10 -9.61 -4.22
C LYS A 130 -8.74 -10.82 -4.89
N GLY A 131 -8.93 -11.91 -4.15
CA GLY A 131 -9.51 -13.15 -4.67
C GLY A 131 -10.92 -12.94 -5.26
N LEU A 132 -11.78 -12.22 -4.55
CA LEU A 132 -13.13 -11.89 -5.03
C LEU A 132 -13.10 -11.05 -6.31
N PHE A 133 -12.23 -10.04 -6.36
CA PHE A 133 -12.08 -9.19 -7.55
C PHE A 133 -11.63 -9.98 -8.77
N PHE A 134 -10.56 -10.77 -8.65
CA PHE A 134 -10.03 -11.57 -9.77
C PHE A 134 -11.03 -12.63 -10.24
N LEU A 135 -11.78 -13.26 -9.33
CA LEU A 135 -12.85 -14.19 -9.71
C LEU A 135 -13.93 -13.49 -10.55
N GLN A 136 -14.39 -12.31 -10.12
CA GLN A 136 -15.38 -11.53 -10.87
C GLN A 136 -14.86 -11.10 -12.24
N LEU A 137 -13.58 -10.69 -12.31
CA LEU A 137 -12.91 -10.35 -13.56
C LEU A 137 -12.88 -11.55 -14.53
N VAL A 138 -12.50 -12.74 -14.05
CA VAL A 138 -12.49 -13.96 -14.88
C VAL A 138 -13.89 -14.29 -15.41
N ILE A 139 -14.92 -14.25 -14.55
CA ILE A 139 -16.31 -14.49 -14.96
C ILE A 139 -16.74 -13.47 -16.03
N TRP A 140 -16.42 -12.20 -15.82
CA TRP A 140 -16.75 -11.13 -16.77
C TRP A 140 -16.06 -11.33 -18.13
N LEU A 141 -14.78 -11.72 -18.14
CA LEU A 141 -14.02 -12.03 -19.36
C LEU A 141 -14.60 -13.23 -20.12
N ILE A 142 -15.04 -14.28 -19.41
CA ILE A 142 -15.72 -15.43 -20.02
C ILE A 142 -17.01 -14.99 -20.69
N LEU A 143 -17.85 -14.20 -20.01
CA LEU A 143 -19.09 -13.66 -20.56
C LEU A 143 -18.83 -12.78 -21.79
N LEU A 144 -17.80 -11.94 -21.74
CA LEU A 144 -17.38 -11.09 -22.86
C LEU A 144 -16.99 -11.94 -24.08
N ARG A 145 -16.21 -13.00 -23.88
CA ARG A 145 -15.78 -13.92 -24.95
C ARG A 145 -16.98 -14.64 -25.58
N LEU A 146 -17.90 -15.15 -24.75
CA LEU A 146 -19.12 -15.81 -25.22
C LEU A 146 -20.02 -14.86 -26.04
N ALA A 147 -20.15 -13.60 -25.61
CA ALA A 147 -20.91 -12.60 -26.34
C ALA A 147 -20.26 -12.20 -27.67
N LYS A 148 -18.93 -12.14 -27.74
CA LYS A 148 -18.19 -11.87 -28.99
C LYS A 148 -18.39 -12.99 -30.02
N ASN A 149 -18.28 -14.24 -29.59
CA ASN A 149 -18.46 -15.41 -30.47
C ASN A 149 -19.89 -15.50 -31.04
N LYS A 150 -20.91 -15.04 -30.30
CA LYS A 150 -22.31 -15.01 -30.77
C LYS A 150 -22.62 -13.90 -31.78
N ASN A 151 -21.83 -12.83 -31.83
CA ASN A 151 -22.03 -11.72 -32.76
C ASN A 151 -21.08 -11.77 -33.98
N GLY A 152 -20.17 -12.74 -34.02
CA GLY A 152 -19.20 -12.97 -35.10
C GLY A 152 -19.52 -14.19 -35.97
N ALA A 153 -20.69 -14.80 -35.79
CA ALA A 153 -21.33 -15.74 -36.69
C ALA A 153 -22.60 -15.07 -37.25
#